data_AF-A0A7Y4TL59-F1
#
_entry.id   AF-A0A7Y4TL59-F1
#
_cell.length_a   1.000
_cell.length_b   1.000
_cell.length_c   1.000
_cell.angle_alpha   90.00
_cell.angle_beta   90.00
_cell.angle_gamma   90.00
#
_symmetry.space_group_name_H-M   'P 1'
#
loop_
_entity.id
_entity.type
_entity.pdbx_description
1 polymer ?
#
loop_
_entity_poly.entity_id
_entity_poly.type
_entity_poly.pdbx_seq_one_letter_code
_entity_poly.pdbx_strand_id
1 'polypeptide(L)'
;MSVQVEIPNSIFHLPADDLSRQVLETVALEGFKTGQLSAYQIRKMLGYETRFEVYEFLASHGVAWVNYSVEDLELERKAFKELLAG
;
A
#
# COMPACT_ATOMS: atom_id res chain seq x y z
N MET A 1 -6.00 21.56 2.01
CA MET A 1 -6.31 21.79 0.58
C MET A 1 -7.18 20.63 0.12
N SER A 2 -8.32 20.90 -0.52
CA SER A 2 -9.20 19.88 -1.10
C SER A 2 -9.22 20.05 -2.62
N VAL A 3 -9.16 18.94 -3.35
CA VAL A 3 -9.30 18.90 -4.81
C VAL A 3 -10.57 18.10 -5.12
N GLN A 4 -11.46 18.66 -5.94
CA GLN A 4 -12.68 17.99 -6.37
C GLN A 4 -12.53 17.52 -7.82
N VAL A 5 -12.90 16.28 -8.08
CA VAL A 5 -12.90 15.68 -9.41
C VAL A 5 -14.32 15.18 -9.68
N GLU A 6 -14.92 15.66 -10.76
CA GLU A 6 -16.24 15.20 -11.19
C GLU A 6 -16.09 14.05 -12.19
N ILE A 7 -16.75 12.93 -11.89
CA ILE A 7 -16.79 11.76 -12.76
C ILE A 7 -18.23 11.61 -13.26
N PRO A 8 -18.47 11.58 -14.58
CA PRO A 8 -19.81 11.38 -15.11
C PRO A 8 -20.43 10.06 -14.65
N ASN A 9 -21.69 10.10 -14.20
CA ASN A 9 -22.46 8.93 -13.75
C ASN A 9 -22.66 7.86 -14.85
N SER A 10 -22.38 8.20 -16.11
CA SER A 10 -22.42 7.25 -17.21
C SER A 10 -21.20 6.32 -17.27
N ILE A 11 -20.12 6.64 -16.57
CA ILE A 11 -18.85 5.89 -16.62
C ILE A 11 -18.79 4.81 -15.53
N PHE A 12 -19.33 5.08 -14.34
CA PHE A 12 -19.35 4.14 -13.23
C PHE A 12 -20.77 3.91 -12.73
N HIS A 13 -21.08 2.67 -12.39
CA HIS A 13 -22.37 2.25 -11.84
C HIS A 13 -22.28 1.87 -10.36
N LEU A 14 -21.27 2.38 -9.65
CA LEU A 14 -21.08 2.14 -8.22
C LEU A 14 -21.78 3.20 -7.38
N PRO A 15 -22.17 2.87 -6.14
CA PRO A 15 -22.53 3.86 -5.14
C PRO A 15 -21.41 4.91 -4.99
N ALA A 16 -21.78 6.17 -4.75
CA ALA A 16 -20.82 7.27 -4.68
C ALA A 16 -19.75 7.09 -3.60
N ASP A 17 -20.11 6.47 -2.46
CA ASP A 17 -19.18 6.21 -1.35
C ASP A 17 -18.14 5.15 -1.73
N ASP A 18 -18.57 4.06 -2.39
CA ASP A 18 -17.69 2.98 -2.86
C ASP A 18 -16.73 3.52 -3.93
N LEU A 19 -17.22 4.34 -4.86
CA LEU A 19 -16.40 4.98 -5.88
C LEU A 19 -15.38 5.93 -5.25
N SER A 20 -15.79 6.74 -4.28
CA SER A 20 -14.90 7.68 -3.58
C SER A 20 -13.77 6.95 -2.87
N ARG A 21 -14.08 5.83 -2.20
CA ARG A 21 -13.07 4.97 -1.56
C ARG A 21 -12.12 4.36 -2.58
N GLN A 22 -12.64 3.81 -3.68
CA GLN A 22 -11.81 3.18 -4.71
C GLN A 22 -10.87 4.18 -5.41
N VAL A 23 -11.32 5.41 -5.63
CA VAL A 23 -10.49 6.48 -6.18
C VAL A 23 -9.35 6.84 -5.21
N LEU A 24 -9.66 7.01 -3.92
CA LEU A 24 -8.64 7.29 -2.90
C LEU A 24 -7.61 6.16 -2.79
N GLU A 25 -8.05 4.91 -2.84
CA GLU A 25 -7.16 3.74 -2.80
C GLU A 25 -6.27 3.70 -4.05
N THR A 26 -6.80 4.01 -5.24
CA THR A 26 -6.01 4.09 -6.47
C THR A 26 -4.93 5.17 -6.38
N VAL A 27 -5.27 6.36 -5.86
CA VAL A 27 -4.31 7.44 -5.62
C VAL A 27 -3.26 7.03 -4.59
N ALA A 28 -3.65 6.29 -3.54
CA ALA A 28 -2.72 5.78 -2.54
C ALA A 28 -1.68 4.85 -3.16
N LEU A 29 -2.14 3.90 -3.97
CA LEU A 29 -1.28 2.90 -4.62
C LEU A 29 -0.28 3.56 -5.56
N GLU A 30 -0.75 4.45 -6.44
CA GLU A 30 0.13 5.12 -7.40
C GLU A 30 1.08 6.11 -6.72
N GLY A 31 0.59 6.86 -5.74
CA GLY A 31 1.42 7.76 -4.95
C GLY A 31 2.52 7.01 -4.18
N PHE A 32 2.23 5.81 -3.67
CA PHE A 32 3.25 4.97 -3.04
C PHE A 32 4.29 4.48 -4.05
N LYS A 33 3.83 3.90 -5.17
CA LYS A 33 4.72 3.37 -6.24
C LYS A 33 5.68 4.42 -6.78
N THR A 34 5.20 5.65 -6.94
CA THR A 34 5.98 6.79 -7.45
C THR A 34 6.82 7.47 -6.38
N GLY A 35 6.70 7.06 -5.10
CA GLY A 35 7.40 7.68 -3.97
C GLY A 35 6.85 9.05 -3.54
N GLN A 36 5.73 9.49 -4.12
CA GLN A 36 5.08 10.76 -3.77
C GLN A 36 4.34 10.69 -2.43
N LEU A 37 3.87 9.50 -2.05
CA LEU A 37 3.18 9.23 -0.78
C LEU A 37 3.96 8.21 0.04
N SER A 38 4.26 8.58 1.29
CA SER A 38 4.75 7.67 2.30
C SER A 38 3.62 6.83 2.91
N ALA A 39 3.97 5.69 3.51
CA ALA A 39 3.01 4.86 4.25
C ALA A 39 2.26 5.64 5.35
N TYR A 40 2.91 6.63 5.98
CA TYR A 40 2.26 7.50 6.96
C TYR A 40 1.19 8.41 6.35
N GLN A 41 1.44 8.97 5.15
CA GLN A 41 0.46 9.78 4.43
C GLN A 41 -0.72 8.93 3.97
N ILE A 42 -0.46 7.72 3.49
CA ILE A 42 -1.52 6.77 3.09
C ILE A 42 -2.38 6.37 4.27
N ARG A 43 -1.77 6.08 5.43
CA ARG A 43 -2.49 5.80 6.68
C ARG A 43 -3.51 6.89 6.99
N LYS A 44 -3.07 8.16 6.97
CA LYS A 44 -3.94 9.31 7.23
C LYS A 44 -5.01 9.50 6.15
N MET A 45 -4.67 9.23 4.90
CA MET A 45 -5.57 9.43 3.76
C MET A 45 -6.70 8.39 3.74
N LEU A 46 -6.40 7.13 4.07
CA LEU A 46 -7.37 6.03 4.02
C LEU A 46 -8.06 5.75 5.38
N GLY A 47 -7.62 6.43 6.44
CA GLY A 47 -8.19 6.30 7.79
C GLY A 47 -7.77 5.02 8.50
N TYR A 48 -6.59 4.49 8.21
CA TYR A 48 -6.05 3.34 8.94
C TYR A 48 -5.46 3.77 10.29
N GLU A 49 -5.52 2.89 11.28
CA GLU A 49 -5.03 3.17 12.63
C GLU A 49 -3.51 2.94 12.72
N THR A 50 -3.02 1.94 12.00
CA THR A 50 -1.65 1.48 12.08
C THR A 50 -0.94 1.52 10.74
N ARG A 51 0.40 1.53 10.78
CA ARG A 51 1.22 1.35 9.58
C ARG A 51 1.12 -0.06 9.00
N PHE A 52 0.71 -1.05 9.81
CA PHE A 52 0.60 -2.44 9.36
C PHE A 52 -0.59 -2.65 8.44
N GLU A 53 -1.73 -2.01 8.71
CA GLU A 53 -2.88 -2.02 7.81
C GLU A 53 -2.55 -1.40 6.44
N VAL A 54 -1.68 -0.39 6.41
CA VAL A 54 -1.18 0.17 5.14
C VAL A 54 -0.36 -0.88 4.38
N TYR A 55 0.51 -1.61 5.07
CA TYR A 55 1.32 -2.65 4.44
C TYR A 55 0.47 -3.83 3.96
N GLU A 56 -0.54 -4.24 4.73
CA GLU A 56 -1.52 -5.22 4.30
C GLU A 56 -2.31 -4.75 3.08
N PHE A 57 -2.72 -3.48 3.05
CA PHE A 57 -3.35 -2.86 1.88
C PHE A 57 -2.43 -2.86 0.65
N LEU A 58 -1.16 -2.49 0.80
CA LEU A 58 -0.20 -2.53 -0.31
C LEU A 58 0.03 -3.97 -0.78
N ALA A 59 0.11 -4.92 0.16
CA ALA A 59 0.29 -6.34 -0.12
C ALA A 59 -0.87 -6.94 -0.90
N SER A 60 -2.11 -6.67 -0.47
CA SER A 60 -3.31 -7.18 -1.13
C SER A 60 -3.47 -6.65 -2.56
N HIS A 61 -2.81 -5.53 -2.87
CA HIS A 61 -2.76 -4.94 -4.22
C HIS A 61 -1.46 -5.23 -4.98
N GLY A 62 -0.61 -6.13 -4.48
CA GLY A 62 0.63 -6.56 -5.15
C GLY A 62 1.69 -5.46 -5.27
N VAL A 63 1.64 -4.44 -4.42
CA VAL A 63 2.62 -3.35 -4.42
C VAL A 63 3.72 -3.67 -3.43
N ALA A 64 4.94 -3.95 -3.87
CA ALA A 64 6.06 -4.20 -2.97
C ALA A 64 6.33 -2.98 -2.07
N TRP A 65 6.22 -3.14 -0.75
CA TRP A 65 6.44 -2.08 0.24
C TRP A 65 7.73 -2.23 1.04
N VAL A 66 8.46 -3.33 0.83
CA VAL A 66 9.78 -3.59 1.38
C VAL A 66 10.68 -3.99 0.22
N ASN A 67 11.86 -3.37 0.14
CA ASN A 67 12.93 -3.84 -0.74
C ASN A 67 13.66 -5.00 -0.05
N TYR A 68 12.94 -6.10 0.14
CA TYR A 68 13.44 -7.29 0.80
C TYR A 68 13.02 -8.48 -0.06
N SER A 69 14.01 -9.11 -0.69
CA SER A 69 13.80 -10.20 -1.62
C SER A 69 13.69 -11.54 -0.89
N VAL A 70 13.20 -12.57 -1.59
CA VAL A 70 13.22 -13.95 -1.04
C VAL A 70 14.67 -14.44 -0.91
N GLU A 71 15.55 -13.95 -1.77
CA GLU A 71 16.98 -14.20 -1.70
C GLU A 71 17.59 -13.62 -0.42
N ASP A 72 17.20 -12.40 -0.03
CA ASP A 72 17.60 -11.79 1.25
C ASP A 72 17.07 -12.65 2.43
N LEU A 73 15.82 -13.15 2.35
CA LEU A 73 15.22 -14.03 3.38
C LEU A 73 16.06 -15.29 3.55
N GLU A 74 16.42 -15.93 2.43
CA GLU A 74 17.19 -17.16 2.43
C GLU A 74 18.62 -16.96 2.91
N LEU A 75 19.23 -15.82 2.59
CA LEU A 75 20.57 -15.45 3.04
C LEU A 75 20.59 -15.23 4.56
N GLU A 76 19.63 -14.48 5.11
CA GLU A 76 19.50 -14.32 6.56
C GLU A 76 19.19 -15.66 7.25
N ARG A 77 18.31 -16.48 6.68
CA ARG A 77 18.01 -17.82 7.22
C ARG A 77 19.25 -18.70 7.31
N LYS A 78 20.12 -18.66 6.30
CA LYS A 78 21.38 -19.41 6.29
C LYS A 78 22.33 -18.89 7.37
N ALA A 79 22.51 -17.57 7.47
CA ALA A 79 23.35 -16.95 8.48
C ALA A 79 22.89 -17.31 9.91
N PHE A 80 21.57 -17.30 10.17
CA PHE A 80 21.02 -17.74 11.47
C PHE A 80 21.31 -19.20 11.78
N LYS A 81 21.24 -20.11 10.80
CA LYS A 81 21.56 -21.54 11.01
C LYS A 81 23.02 -21.74 11.36
N GLU A 82 23.93 -21.02 10.70
CA GLU A 82 25.37 -21.09 10.98
C GLU A 82 25.69 -20.59 12.39
N LEU A 83 25.03 -19.50 12.82
CA LEU A 83 25.21 -18.94 14.15
C LEU A 83 24.68 -19.84 15.27
N LEU A 84 23.59 -20.58 15.04
CA LEU A 84 23.03 -21.55 15.99
C LEU A 84 23.76 -22.91 16.01
N ALA A 85 24.61 -23.18 15.01
CA ALA A 85 25.35 -24.44 14.89
C ALA A 85 26.76 -24.40 15.51
N GLY A 86 27.21 -23.22 15.97
CA GLY A 86 28.48 -23.02 16.70
C GLY A 86 28.26 -22.84 18.19
#